data_AF-A0A820NS09-F1
#
_entry.id   AF-A0A820NS09-F1
#
_cell.length_a   1.000
_cell.length_b   1.000
_cell.length_c   1.000
_cell.angle_alpha   90.00
_cell.angle_beta   90.00
_cell.angle_gamma   90.00
#
_symmetry.space_group_name_H-M   'P 1'
#
loop_
_entity.id
_entity.type
_entity.pdbx_description
1 polymer ?
#
loop_
_entity_poly.entity_id
_entity_poly.type
_entity_poly.pdbx_seq_one_letter_code
_entity_poly.pdbx_strand_id
1 'polypeptide(L)'
;YHDRDYRRFLSSHLQLLFGLCSEAMQSVNSSIDQLLSSFFLTDQLVSPTTLASRINSLVNSSQSNAPKSFVSRLSLIRSINYGNAIMSAYGTNFQYIVPWGNQIYPAAITQALIYDDECSCALNMNCTTQAGFFLNDLSTIEPINGLKIGCTPSEALFSSTLECFYDISCINLILQSVDNDNMLYSPL
;
A
#
# COMPACT_ATOMS: atom_id res chain seq x y z
N TYR A 1 20.22 -9.65 0.80
CA TYR A 1 19.90 -8.25 1.15
C TYR A 1 19.70 -8.11 2.64
N HIS A 2 20.12 -6.99 3.23
CA HIS A 2 19.78 -6.60 4.59
C HIS A 2 18.25 -6.60 4.78
N ASP A 3 17.75 -6.84 6.00
CA ASP A 3 16.30 -7.01 6.25
C ASP A 3 15.45 -5.79 5.94
N ARG A 4 16.07 -4.61 5.85
CA ARG A 4 15.40 -3.36 5.51
C ARG A 4 15.77 -2.79 4.14
N ASP A 5 16.47 -3.55 3.31
CA ASP A 5 16.79 -3.08 1.97
C ASP A 5 15.53 -2.94 1.12
N TYR A 6 15.26 -1.74 0.61
CA TYR A 6 14.04 -1.47 -0.12
C TYR A 6 13.87 -2.30 -1.39
N ARG A 7 14.96 -2.79 -2.00
CA ARG A 7 14.89 -3.69 -3.17
C ARG A 7 14.04 -4.94 -2.91
N ARG A 8 14.04 -5.44 -1.67
CA ARG A 8 13.22 -6.60 -1.25
C ARG A 8 11.72 -6.34 -1.34
N PHE A 9 11.30 -5.08 -1.24
CA PHE A 9 9.89 -4.69 -1.14
C PHE A 9 9.39 -3.91 -2.36
N LEU A 10 10.31 -3.37 -3.15
CA LEU A 10 10.03 -2.47 -4.27
C LEU A 10 8.99 -3.04 -5.24
N SER A 11 9.22 -4.24 -5.77
CA SER A 11 8.30 -4.89 -6.71
C SER A 11 6.89 -4.99 -6.13
N SER A 12 6.78 -5.39 -4.88
CA SER A 12 5.51 -5.64 -4.20
C SER A 12 4.77 -4.35 -3.85
N HIS A 13 5.51 -3.30 -3.47
CA HIS A 13 4.94 -1.96 -3.31
C HIS A 13 4.40 -1.41 -4.64
N LEU A 14 5.14 -1.59 -5.74
CA LEU A 14 4.70 -1.17 -7.07
C LEU A 14 3.46 -1.94 -7.53
N GLN A 15 3.42 -3.26 -7.32
CA GLN A 15 2.25 -4.08 -7.61
C GLN A 15 1.03 -3.66 -6.79
N LEU A 16 1.21 -3.39 -5.50
CA LEU A 16 0.11 -2.89 -4.65
C LEU A 16 -0.36 -1.51 -5.11
N LEU A 17 0.56 -0.59 -5.42
CA LEU A 17 0.23 0.74 -5.93
C LEU A 17 -0.57 0.63 -7.23
N PHE A 18 -0.12 -0.19 -8.18
CA PHE A 18 -0.83 -0.44 -9.43
C PHE A 18 -2.24 -1.00 -9.18
N GLY A 19 -2.37 -1.99 -8.29
CA GLY A 19 -3.66 -2.56 -7.90
C GLY A 19 -4.60 -1.52 -7.29
N LEU A 20 -4.10 -0.70 -6.37
CA LEU A 20 -4.88 0.38 -5.74
C LEU A 20 -5.33 1.43 -6.76
N CYS A 21 -4.50 1.80 -7.72
CA CYS A 21 -4.88 2.69 -8.81
C CYS A 21 -5.98 2.07 -9.68
N SER A 22 -5.86 0.79 -10.03
CA SER A 22 -6.88 0.06 -10.80
C SER A 22 -8.22 0.01 -10.05
N GLU A 23 -8.20 -0.33 -8.76
CA GLU A 23 -9.40 -0.37 -7.91
C GLU A 23 -10.04 1.01 -7.73
N ALA A 24 -9.24 2.07 -7.64
CA ALA A 24 -9.75 3.43 -7.59
C ALA A 24 -10.47 3.81 -8.89
N MET A 25 -9.87 3.50 -10.05
CA MET A 25 -10.50 3.70 -11.35
C MET A 25 -11.79 2.89 -11.50
N GLN A 26 -11.78 1.63 -11.08
CA GLN A 26 -12.98 0.77 -11.12
C GLN A 26 -14.09 1.31 -10.22
N SER A 27 -13.76 1.85 -9.04
CA SER A 27 -14.73 2.48 -8.14
C SER A 27 -15.41 3.69 -8.80
N VAL A 28 -14.66 4.50 -9.55
CA VAL A 28 -15.20 5.62 -10.32
C VAL A 28 -16.10 5.13 -11.45
N ASN A 29 -15.63 4.18 -12.27
CA ASN A 29 -16.41 3.63 -13.38
C ASN A 29 -17.73 3.00 -12.90
N SER A 30 -17.68 2.21 -11.83
CA SER A 30 -18.89 1.60 -11.23
C SER A 30 -19.87 2.67 -10.75
N SER A 31 -19.38 3.80 -10.25
CA SER A 31 -20.23 4.92 -9.82
C SER A 31 -20.86 5.67 -10.99
N ILE A 32 -20.16 5.73 -12.14
CA ILE A 32 -20.69 6.27 -13.40
C ILE A 32 -21.78 5.33 -13.95
N ASP A 33 -21.53 4.02 -13.98
CA ASP A 33 -22.50 3.04 -14.47
C ASP A 33 -23.77 3.05 -13.62
N GLN A 34 -23.63 3.12 -12.29
CA GLN A 34 -24.76 3.28 -11.37
C GLN A 34 -25.55 4.56 -11.66
N LEU A 35 -24.87 5.69 -11.86
CA LEU A 35 -25.51 6.95 -12.21
C LEU A 35 -26.32 6.84 -13.51
N LEU A 36 -25.73 6.28 -14.57
CA LEU A 36 -26.38 6.11 -15.87
C LEU A 36 -27.55 5.12 -15.79
N SER A 37 -27.43 4.05 -15.00
CA SER A 37 -28.53 3.10 -14.78
C SER A 37 -29.69 3.67 -13.95
N SER A 38 -29.39 4.64 -13.07
CA SER A 38 -30.38 5.35 -12.26
C SER A 38 -31.11 6.48 -13.01
N PHE A 39 -30.68 6.79 -14.23
CA PHE A 39 -31.23 7.87 -15.03
C PHE A 39 -32.61 7.49 -15.61
N PHE A 40 -33.65 7.84 -14.84
CA PHE A 40 -35.04 8.14 -15.22
C PHE A 40 -35.76 7.20 -16.20
N LEU A 41 -36.27 6.10 -15.65
CA LEU A 41 -37.61 5.63 -15.99
C LEU A 41 -38.59 6.25 -14.99
N THR A 42 -39.30 7.31 -15.37
CA THR A 42 -40.45 7.82 -14.61
C THR A 42 -41.68 7.87 -15.51
N ASP A 43 -42.77 7.31 -15.01
CA ASP A 43 -44.10 7.31 -15.59
C ASP A 43 -44.86 8.62 -15.31
N GLN A 44 -44.29 9.51 -14.49
CA GLN A 44 -44.89 10.77 -14.09
C GLN A 44 -44.23 11.95 -14.80
N LEU A 45 -45.05 12.91 -15.24
CA LEU A 45 -44.55 14.18 -15.77
C LEU A 45 -43.88 14.99 -14.66
N VAL A 46 -42.58 15.21 -14.77
CA VAL A 46 -41.79 15.96 -13.78
C VAL A 46 -41.47 17.35 -14.32
N SER A 47 -41.51 18.38 -13.45
CA SER A 47 -41.13 19.73 -13.83
C SER A 47 -39.62 19.82 -14.16
N PRO A 48 -39.20 20.77 -15.03
CA PRO A 48 -37.78 20.95 -15.36
C PRO A 48 -36.89 21.22 -14.15
N THR A 49 -37.39 21.96 -13.15
CA THR A 49 -36.65 22.28 -11.92
C THR A 49 -36.44 21.05 -11.04
N THR A 50 -37.47 20.22 -10.90
CA THR A 50 -37.38 18.96 -10.15
C THR A 50 -36.45 17.96 -10.85
N LEU A 51 -36.51 17.88 -12.18
CA LEU A 51 -35.58 17.06 -12.97
C LEU A 51 -34.12 17.51 -12.74
N ALA A 52 -33.83 18.80 -12.90
CA ALA A 52 -32.48 19.34 -12.71
C ALA A 52 -31.94 19.12 -11.28
N SER A 53 -32.78 19.33 -10.27
CA SER A 53 -32.42 19.09 -8.86
C SER A 53 -32.04 17.62 -8.60
N ARG A 54 -32.80 16.68 -9.16
CA ARG A 54 -32.53 15.25 -9.03
C ARG A 54 -31.24 14.83 -9.74
N ILE A 55 -30.99 15.34 -10.96
CA ILE A 55 -29.74 15.08 -11.69
C ILE A 55 -28.54 15.56 -10.86
N ASN A 56 -28.60 16.80 -10.35
CA ASN A 56 -27.53 17.34 -9.52
C ASN A 56 -27.32 16.52 -8.23
N SER A 57 -28.40 16.09 -7.58
CA SER A 57 -28.32 15.26 -6.37
C SER A 57 -27.65 13.91 -6.66
N LEU A 58 -27.98 13.26 -7.77
CA LEU A 58 -27.36 12.00 -8.18
C LEU A 58 -25.87 12.17 -8.50
N VAL A 59 -25.51 13.20 -9.28
CA VAL A 59 -24.11 13.51 -9.60
C VAL A 59 -23.29 13.78 -8.34
N ASN A 60 -23.79 14.63 -7.44
CA ASN A 60 -23.11 14.94 -6.17
C ASN A 60 -22.94 13.69 -5.30
N SER A 61 -23.95 12.82 -5.27
CA SER A 61 -23.90 11.56 -4.52
C SER A 61 -22.85 10.61 -5.13
N SER A 62 -22.82 10.45 -6.45
CA SER A 62 -21.83 9.61 -7.14
C SER A 62 -20.39 10.10 -6.91
N GLN A 63 -20.15 11.41 -7.02
CA GLN A 63 -18.84 12.01 -6.74
C GLN A 63 -18.39 11.78 -5.29
N SER A 64 -19.32 11.78 -4.33
CA SER A 64 -19.01 11.52 -2.93
C SER A 64 -18.80 10.03 -2.62
N ASN A 65 -19.57 9.15 -3.25
CA ASN A 65 -19.60 7.72 -2.94
C ASN A 65 -18.42 6.95 -3.54
N ALA A 66 -17.97 7.31 -4.75
CA ALA A 66 -16.84 6.63 -5.41
C ALA A 66 -15.56 6.58 -4.55
N PRO A 67 -15.04 7.71 -4.02
CA PRO A 67 -13.84 7.69 -3.17
C PRO A 67 -14.12 7.04 -1.80
N LYS A 68 -15.30 7.27 -1.20
CA LYS A 68 -15.67 6.67 0.09
C LYS A 68 -15.67 5.15 0.01
N SER A 69 -16.25 4.59 -1.05
CA SER A 69 -16.32 3.14 -1.26
C SER A 69 -14.93 2.51 -1.35
N PHE A 70 -14.03 3.15 -2.10
CA PHE A 70 -12.63 2.71 -2.19
C PHE A 70 -11.91 2.80 -0.83
N VAL A 71 -11.98 3.95 -0.14
CA VAL A 71 -11.35 4.16 1.16
C VAL A 71 -11.89 3.19 2.22
N SER A 72 -13.19 2.92 2.22
CA SER A 72 -13.81 1.94 3.12
C SER A 72 -13.28 0.53 2.88
N ARG A 73 -13.13 0.10 1.62
CA ARG A 73 -12.52 -1.21 1.29
C ARG A 73 -11.06 -1.28 1.75
N LEU A 74 -10.27 -0.24 1.48
CA LEU A 74 -8.88 -0.19 1.91
C LEU A 74 -8.74 -0.21 3.44
N SER A 75 -9.59 0.54 4.15
CA SER A 75 -9.62 0.56 5.61
C SER A 75 -9.97 -0.82 6.20
N LEU A 76 -10.91 -1.54 5.58
CA LEU A 76 -11.25 -2.90 5.97
C LEU A 76 -10.06 -3.85 5.81
N ILE A 77 -9.36 -3.81 4.67
CA ILE A 77 -8.17 -4.64 4.42
C ILE A 77 -7.09 -4.37 5.48
N ARG A 78 -6.80 -3.09 5.74
CA ARG A 78 -5.82 -2.67 6.77
C ARG A 78 -6.22 -3.19 8.16
N SER A 79 -7.50 -3.05 8.50
CA SER A 79 -8.05 -3.50 9.79
C SER A 79 -7.99 -5.02 9.95
N ILE A 80 -8.27 -5.78 8.89
CA ILE A 80 -8.17 -7.25 8.90
C ILE A 80 -6.70 -7.67 9.08
N ASN A 81 -5.77 -7.07 8.33
CA ASN A 81 -4.35 -7.40 8.40
C ASN A 81 -3.79 -7.14 9.80
N TYR A 82 -4.07 -5.97 10.36
CA TYR A 82 -3.58 -5.59 11.68
C TYR A 82 -4.30 -6.34 12.81
N GLY A 83 -5.64 -6.33 12.80
CA GLY A 83 -6.46 -6.90 13.88
C GLY A 83 -6.33 -8.42 14.02
N ASN A 84 -5.97 -9.13 12.95
CA ASN A 84 -5.70 -10.58 12.99
C ASN A 84 -4.19 -10.89 13.04
N ALA A 85 -3.33 -9.88 13.17
CA ALA A 85 -1.87 -10.04 13.16
C ALA A 85 -1.37 -10.89 11.97
N ILE A 86 -1.97 -10.70 10.78
CA ILE A 86 -1.58 -11.45 9.57
C ILE A 86 -0.15 -11.07 9.23
N MET A 87 0.74 -12.05 9.28
CA MET A 87 2.15 -11.83 8.99
C MET A 87 2.33 -11.50 7.51
N SER A 88 3.03 -10.39 7.24
CA SER A 88 3.47 -10.00 5.92
C SER A 88 4.41 -11.07 5.36
N ALA A 89 4.23 -11.47 4.10
CA ALA A 89 5.14 -12.37 3.40
C ALA A 89 6.59 -11.85 3.38
N TYR A 90 6.77 -10.56 3.60
CA TYR A 90 8.06 -9.86 3.60
C TYR A 90 8.68 -9.74 5.00
N GLY A 91 8.02 -10.24 6.05
CA GLY A 91 8.51 -10.17 7.43
C GLY A 91 8.54 -8.74 8.02
N THR A 92 7.79 -7.81 7.43
CA THR A 92 7.86 -6.37 7.76
C THR A 92 7.06 -5.98 9.01
N ASN A 93 6.09 -6.78 9.44
CA ASN A 93 5.34 -6.59 10.69
C ASN A 93 5.75 -7.57 11.78
N PHE A 94 5.90 -8.85 11.43
CA PHE A 94 6.39 -9.90 12.32
C PHE A 94 7.43 -10.74 11.58
N GLN A 95 8.42 -11.23 12.33
CA GLN A 95 9.45 -12.14 11.83
C GLN A 95 9.53 -13.38 12.72
N TYR A 96 9.88 -14.51 12.13
CA TYR A 96 10.17 -15.72 12.88
C TYR A 96 11.48 -15.56 13.65
N ILE A 97 11.51 -16.07 14.88
CA ILE A 97 12.72 -16.20 15.68
C ILE A 97 13.00 -17.65 15.98
N VAL A 98 14.28 -18.02 15.92
CA VAL A 98 14.78 -19.30 16.39
C VAL A 98 15.33 -19.07 17.79
N PRO A 99 14.71 -19.63 18.85
CA PRO A 99 15.24 -19.49 20.20
C PRO A 99 16.58 -20.20 20.30
N TRP A 100 17.47 -19.65 21.13
CA TRP A 100 18.77 -20.25 21.39
C TRP A 100 18.60 -21.51 22.25
N GLY A 101 18.85 -22.68 21.67
CA GLY A 101 18.84 -23.98 22.35
C GLY A 101 18.18 -25.10 21.53
N ASN A 102 18.57 -26.36 21.77
CA ASN A 102 18.03 -27.56 21.11
C ASN A 102 16.61 -27.94 21.61
N GLN A 103 15.78 -26.97 21.98
CA GLN A 103 14.40 -27.25 22.36
C GLN A 103 13.52 -27.24 21.11
N ILE A 104 12.84 -28.36 20.86
CA ILE A 104 11.82 -28.45 19.83
C ILE A 104 10.60 -27.70 20.36
N TYR A 105 10.34 -26.51 19.82
CA TYR A 105 9.14 -25.77 20.14
C TYR A 105 7.97 -26.30 19.30
N PRO A 106 6.79 -26.55 19.92
CA PRO A 106 5.62 -27.06 19.21
C PRO A 106 4.97 -26.00 18.30
N ALA A 107 5.41 -24.74 18.36
CA ALA A 107 4.91 -23.64 17.54
C ALA A 107 6.07 -22.76 17.03
N ALA A 108 5.88 -22.18 15.86
CA ALA A 108 6.80 -21.17 15.33
C ALA A 108 6.69 -19.90 16.18
N ILE A 109 7.83 -19.44 16.73
CA ILE A 109 7.87 -18.24 17.56
C ILE A 109 8.08 -17.04 16.65
N THR A 110 7.31 -15.98 16.87
CA THR A 110 7.38 -14.73 16.10
C THR A 110 7.65 -13.56 17.03
N GLN A 111 8.34 -12.54 16.53
CA GLN A 111 8.47 -11.25 17.18
C GLN A 111 8.00 -10.12 16.25
N ALA A 112 7.41 -9.08 16.83
CA ALA A 112 7.02 -7.89 16.09
C ALA A 112 8.25 -7.08 15.68
N LEU A 113 8.16 -6.42 14.53
CA LEU A 113 9.16 -5.48 14.06
C LEU A 113 8.95 -4.13 14.75
N ILE A 114 10.07 -3.47 15.06
CA ILE A 114 10.12 -2.15 15.69
C ILE A 114 10.77 -1.18 14.70
N TYR A 115 10.06 -0.12 14.32
CA TYR A 115 10.55 0.92 13.41
C TYR A 115 11.03 2.15 14.19
N ASP A 116 11.07 3.30 13.53
CA ASP A 116 11.50 4.59 14.10
C ASP A 116 10.67 4.91 15.37
N ASP A 117 11.27 5.68 16.29
CA ASP A 117 10.66 6.10 17.56
C ASP A 117 10.14 4.94 18.43
N GLU A 118 10.81 3.78 18.37
CA GLU A 118 10.43 2.54 19.07
C GLU A 118 9.00 2.05 18.72
N CYS A 119 8.50 2.43 17.53
CA CYS A 119 7.16 2.06 17.10
C CYS A 119 7.09 0.55 16.79
N SER A 120 6.38 -0.21 17.63
CA SER A 120 6.15 -1.65 17.47
C SER A 120 4.93 -1.97 16.62
N CYS A 121 5.11 -2.82 15.62
CA CYS A 121 4.02 -3.31 14.75
C CYS A 121 2.96 -4.17 15.47
N ALA A 122 3.24 -4.62 16.69
CA ALA A 122 2.23 -5.29 17.53
C ALA A 122 1.30 -4.30 18.23
N LEU A 123 1.72 -3.04 18.38
CA LEU A 123 1.00 -2.01 19.14
C LEU A 123 0.43 -0.93 18.25
N ASN A 124 1.06 -0.65 17.11
CA ASN A 124 0.67 0.39 16.17
C ASN A 124 0.80 -0.13 14.73
N MET A 125 -0.23 0.09 13.91
CA MET A 125 -0.21 -0.36 12.50
C MET A 125 0.62 0.57 11.61
N ASN A 126 0.73 1.86 11.97
CA ASN A 126 1.31 2.92 11.15
C ASN A 126 2.82 3.11 11.38
N CYS A 127 3.50 2.14 11.99
CA CYS A 127 4.95 2.21 12.16
C CYS A 127 5.64 2.15 10.80
N THR A 128 6.51 3.12 10.55
CA THR A 128 7.23 3.25 9.28
C THR A 128 8.65 3.74 9.50
N THR A 129 9.49 3.57 8.49
CA THR A 129 10.82 4.16 8.38
C THR A 129 11.09 4.60 6.95
N GLN A 130 12.10 5.45 6.77
CA GLN A 130 12.52 5.90 5.45
C GLN A 130 12.97 4.72 4.58
N ALA A 131 12.41 4.60 3.38
CA ALA A 131 12.89 3.61 2.41
C ALA A 131 14.26 4.04 1.88
N GLY A 132 15.13 3.06 1.64
CA GLY A 132 16.44 3.27 1.05
C GLY A 132 17.11 1.99 0.58
N PHE A 133 18.14 2.15 -0.24
CA PHE A 133 18.99 1.06 -0.71
C PHE A 133 20.26 0.97 0.13
N PHE A 134 20.61 -0.23 0.57
CA PHE A 134 21.89 -0.44 1.23
C PHE A 134 23.00 -0.49 0.19
N LEU A 135 24.02 0.35 0.37
CA LEU A 135 25.20 0.32 -0.48
C LEU A 135 26.12 -0.84 -0.07
N ASN A 136 27.19 -1.05 -0.85
CA ASN A 136 28.09 -2.21 -0.72
C ASN A 136 28.72 -2.40 0.68
N ASP A 137 28.74 -1.35 1.51
CA ASP A 137 29.25 -1.40 2.89
C ASP A 137 28.20 -1.86 3.93
N LEU A 138 26.95 -2.08 3.52
CA LEU A 138 25.80 -2.48 4.36
C LEU A 138 25.52 -1.55 5.55
N SER A 139 26.23 -0.42 5.65
CA SER A 139 26.07 0.61 6.68
C SER A 139 25.51 1.90 6.10
N THR A 140 25.77 2.18 4.83
CA THR A 140 25.29 3.38 4.17
C THR A 140 23.97 3.09 3.47
N ILE A 141 22.95 3.88 3.81
CA ILE A 141 21.63 3.82 3.21
C ILE A 141 21.47 5.03 2.30
N GLU A 142 21.23 4.78 1.01
CA GLU A 142 20.82 5.82 0.07
C GLU A 142 19.29 5.95 0.12
N PRO A 143 18.75 7.05 0.67
CA PRO A 143 17.31 7.19 0.88
C PRO A 143 16.57 7.45 -0.43
N ILE A 144 15.36 6.89 -0.53
CA ILE A 144 14.45 7.12 -1.67
C ILE A 144 13.35 8.07 -1.21
N ASN A 145 13.51 9.35 -1.54
CA ASN A 145 12.59 10.40 -1.11
C ASN A 145 11.14 10.05 -1.46
N GLY A 146 10.24 10.25 -0.51
CA GLY A 146 8.83 10.01 -0.71
C GLY A 146 8.36 8.56 -0.62
N LEU A 147 9.27 7.61 -0.42
CA LEU A 147 8.92 6.21 -0.17
C LEU A 147 9.25 5.80 1.27
N LYS A 148 8.40 4.95 1.84
CA LYS A 148 8.56 4.38 3.19
C LYS A 148 8.54 2.85 3.15
N ILE A 149 9.07 2.25 4.21
CA ILE A 149 8.82 0.86 4.61
C ILE A 149 7.99 0.92 5.89
N GLY A 150 7.08 -0.03 6.09
CA GLY A 150 6.26 -0.08 7.31
C GLY A 150 5.78 -1.49 7.61
N CYS A 151 5.01 -1.62 8.69
CA CYS A 151 4.49 -2.91 9.16
C CYS A 151 3.88 -3.74 8.02
N THR A 152 3.05 -3.11 7.19
CA THR A 152 2.49 -3.74 5.98
C THR A 152 2.74 -2.86 4.75
N PRO A 153 2.73 -3.44 3.54
CA PRO A 153 2.82 -2.67 2.30
C PRO A 153 1.79 -1.54 2.18
N SER A 154 0.57 -1.74 2.70
CA SER A 154 -0.47 -0.70 2.72
C SER A 154 -0.11 0.48 3.62
N GLU A 155 0.51 0.23 4.78
CA GLU A 155 0.92 1.29 5.72
C GLU A 155 2.13 2.04 5.18
N ALA A 156 3.07 1.30 4.56
CA ALA A 156 4.20 1.89 3.86
C ALA A 156 3.76 2.86 2.76
N LEU A 157 2.85 2.43 1.87
CA LEU A 157 2.33 3.28 0.80
C LEU A 157 1.48 4.45 1.34
N PHE A 158 0.66 4.23 2.36
CA PHE A 158 -0.19 5.29 2.94
C PHE A 158 0.63 6.41 3.58
N SER A 159 1.77 6.09 4.18
CA SER A 159 2.71 7.08 4.72
C SER A 159 3.71 7.62 3.70
N SER A 160 3.72 7.08 2.48
CA SER A 160 4.56 7.56 1.37
C SER A 160 3.87 8.71 0.66
N THR A 161 4.65 9.71 0.27
CA THR A 161 4.19 10.87 -0.52
C THR A 161 4.35 10.65 -2.03
N LEU A 162 5.10 9.62 -2.43
CA LEU A 162 5.27 9.14 -3.80
C LEU A 162 5.97 10.14 -4.76
N GLU A 163 6.60 11.20 -4.24
CA GLU A 163 7.28 12.21 -5.06
C GLU A 163 8.43 11.64 -5.89
N CYS A 164 9.04 10.51 -5.49
CA CYS A 164 10.06 9.83 -6.29
C CYS A 164 9.60 9.56 -7.72
N PHE A 165 8.32 9.21 -7.93
CA PHE A 165 7.79 8.92 -9.26
C PHE A 165 7.61 10.15 -10.15
N TYR A 166 7.85 11.34 -9.61
CA TYR A 166 7.84 12.61 -10.34
C TYR A 166 9.24 13.22 -10.48
N ASP A 167 10.28 12.56 -9.97
CA ASP A 167 11.68 12.98 -10.05
C ASP A 167 12.49 11.97 -10.86
N ILE A 168 12.99 12.40 -12.02
CA ILE A 168 13.77 11.54 -12.92
C ILE A 168 15.05 10.99 -12.28
N SER A 169 15.68 11.75 -11.38
CA SER A 169 16.88 11.32 -10.66
C SER A 169 16.54 10.18 -9.70
N CYS A 170 15.40 10.28 -9.02
CA CYS A 170 14.91 9.25 -8.13
C CYS A 170 14.47 7.98 -8.89
N ILE A 171 13.79 8.13 -10.03
CA ILE A 171 13.48 6.99 -10.91
C ILE A 171 14.77 6.30 -11.39
N ASN A 172 15.77 7.07 -11.82
CA ASN A 172 17.05 6.50 -12.25
C ASN A 172 17.75 5.74 -11.12
N LEU A 173 17.67 6.22 -9.88
CA LEU A 173 18.18 5.51 -8.71
C LEU A 173 17.49 4.14 -8.54
N ILE A 174 16.16 4.10 -8.70
CA ILE A 174 15.38 2.83 -8.66
C ILE A 174 15.78 1.90 -9.80
N LEU A 175 15.92 2.40 -11.03
CA LEU A 175 16.28 1.58 -12.18
C LEU A 175 17.68 0.99 -12.04
N GLN A 176 18.65 1.80 -11.63
CA GLN A 176 20.03 1.35 -11.41
C GLN A 176 20.13 0.27 -10.32
N SER A 177 19.32 0.36 -9.26
CA SER A 177 19.34 -0.63 -8.19
C SER A 177 18.78 -1.98 -8.63
N VAL A 178 17.79 -1.99 -9.54
CA VAL A 178 17.24 -3.21 -10.16
C VAL A 178 18.23 -3.83 -11.15
N ASP A 179 18.93 -3.03 -11.96
CA ASP A 179 19.93 -3.54 -12.90
C ASP A 179 21.15 -4.16 -12.18
N ASN A 180 21.56 -3.56 -11.06
CA ASN A 180 22.63 -4.10 -10.21
C ASN A 180 22.21 -5.43 -9.53
N ASP A 181 20.93 -5.60 -9.19
CA ASP A 181 20.41 -6.87 -8.69
C ASP A 181 20.50 -7.97 -9.75
N ASN A 182 20.19 -7.67 -11.02
CA ASN A 182 20.30 -8.64 -12.11
C ASN A 182 21.76 -9.08 -12.38
N MET A 183 22.76 -8.25 -12.06
CA MET A 183 24.18 -8.62 -12.16
C MET A 183 24.68 -9.49 -11.00
N LEU A 184 24.00 -9.48 -9.84
CA LEU A 184 24.28 -10.37 -8.70
C LEU A 184 23.68 -11.77 -8.85
N TYR A 185 22.80 -11.99 -9.85
CA TYR A 185 22.21 -13.27 -10.22
C TYR A 185 22.68 -13.76 -11.60
N SER A 186 23.95 -13.56 -11.96
CA SER A 186 24.54 -14.36 -13.05
C SER A 186 24.68 -15.81 -12.56
N PRO A 187 24.03 -16.79 -13.22
CA PRO A 187 24.11 -18.18 -12.79
C PRO A 187 25.53 -18.70 -13.08
N LEU A 188 26.23 -19.07 -12.01
CA LEU A 188 27.29 -20.09 -12.08
C LEU A 188 26.64 -21.47 -12.11
#